data_AF-X1CAW6-F1
#
_entry.id   AF-X1CAW6-F1
#
_cell.length_a   1.000
_cell.length_b   1.000
_cell.length_c   1.000
_cell.angle_alpha   90.00
_cell.angle_beta   90.00
_cell.angle_gamma   90.00
#
_symmetry.space_group_name_H-M   'P 1'
#
loop_
_entity.id
_entity.type
_entity.pdbx_description
1 polymer ?
#
loop_
_entity_poly.entity_id
_entity_poly.type
_entity_poly.pdbx_seq_one_letter_code
_entity_poly.pdbx_strand_id
1 'polypeptide(L)' 'MQPIRTISEISAHIKILPVRQISLYQKISIKAKRLRSLGMSYQQIAESLNTSEATIVRACKYKKL' A
#
# COMPACT_ATOMS: atom_id res chain seq x y z
N MET A 1 -20.77 -52.51 14.71
CA MET A 1 -20.41 -51.43 13.77
C MET A 1 -19.96 -50.23 14.57
N GLN A 2 -18.77 -49.70 14.31
CA GLN A 2 -18.26 -48.50 15.00
C GLN A 2 -18.53 -47.25 14.17
N PRO A 3 -18.89 -46.11 14.78
CA PRO A 3 -19.13 -44.87 14.04
C PRO A 3 -17.83 -44.37 13.39
N ILE A 4 -17.94 -43.97 12.13
CA ILE A 4 -16.89 -43.25 11.41
C ILE A 4 -16.65 -41.96 12.19
N ARG A 5 -15.45 -41.78 12.74
CA ARG A 5 -15.05 -40.51 13.34
C ARG A 5 -14.91 -39.51 12.21
N THR A 6 -15.96 -38.73 11.96
CA THR A 6 -15.89 -37.55 11.11
C THR A 6 -14.69 -36.74 11.61
N ILE A 7 -13.71 -36.51 10.75
CA ILE A 7 -12.52 -35.72 11.05
C ILE A 7 -13.00 -34.43 11.68
N SER A 8 -12.76 -34.31 12.98
CA SER A 8 -13.25 -33.23 13.82
C SER A 8 -12.89 -31.91 13.18
N GLU A 9 -13.84 -30.98 13.21
CA GLU A 9 -13.67 -29.58 12.83
C GLU A 9 -12.27 -29.09 13.24
N ILE A 10 -11.40 -28.87 12.25
CA ILE A 10 -10.08 -28.32 12.51
C ILE A 10 -10.33 -26.87 12.90
N SER A 11 -10.21 -26.57 14.20
CA SER A 11 -10.35 -25.21 14.73
C SER A 11 -9.17 -24.35 14.26
N ALA A 12 -9.28 -23.80 13.05
CA ALA A 12 -8.29 -22.92 12.46
C ALA A 12 -8.44 -21.51 13.05
N HIS A 13 -7.53 -21.15 13.94
CA HIS A 13 -7.44 -19.79 14.47
C HIS A 13 -6.65 -18.90 13.50
N ILE A 14 -7.37 -18.25 12.57
CA ILE A 14 -6.77 -17.26 11.67
C ILE A 14 -6.54 -15.96 12.45
N LYS A 15 -5.28 -15.68 12.80
CA LYS A 15 -4.90 -14.35 13.28
C LYS A 15 -4.94 -13.37 12.10
N ILE A 16 -6.06 -12.68 11.92
CA ILE A 16 -6.15 -11.56 10.99
C ILE A 16 -5.37 -10.40 11.58
N LEU A 17 -4.12 -10.24 11.16
CA LEU A 17 -3.34 -9.03 11.47
C LEU A 17 -4.10 -7.81 10.98
N PRO A 18 -4.24 -6.74 11.78
CA PRO A 18 -4.88 -5.52 11.31
C PRO A 18 -4.13 -5.03 10.07
N VAL A 19 -4.86 -4.90 8.96
CA VAL A 19 -4.31 -4.35 7.72
C VAL A 19 -3.76 -2.97 8.07
N ARG A 20 -2.42 -2.82 8.07
CA ARG A 20 -1.78 -1.54 8.32
C ARG A 20 -2.31 -0.56 7.28
N GLN A 21 -3.20 0.35 7.69
CA GLN A 21 -3.77 1.33 6.78
C GLN A 21 -2.65 2.24 6.29
N ILE A 22 -2.33 2.12 5.00
CA ILE A 22 -1.38 3.00 4.33
C ILE A 22 -2.04 4.38 4.24
N SER A 23 -1.40 5.39 4.84
CA SER A 23 -1.92 6.75 4.78
C SER A 23 -2.02 7.24 3.33
N LEU A 24 -2.94 8.16 3.07
CA LEU A 24 -3.10 8.75 1.74
C LEU A 24 -1.76 9.31 1.21
N TYR A 25 -0.99 9.96 2.08
CA TYR A 25 0.32 10.49 1.75
C TYR A 25 1.32 9.41 1.35
N GLN A 26 1.32 8.26 2.03
CA GLN A 26 2.17 7.12 1.64
C GLN A 26 1.79 6.59 0.25
N LYS A 27 0.49 6.55 -0.09
CA LYS A 27 0.04 6.18 -1.44
C LYS A 27 0.54 7.16 -2.49
N ILE A 28 0.45 8.46 -2.22
CA ILE A 28 0.96 9.52 -3.10
C ILE A 28 2.48 9.38 -3.27
N SER A 29 3.23 9.18 -2.19
CA SER A 29 4.69 8.98 -2.24
C SER A 29 5.10 7.79 -3.11
N ILE A 30 4.44 6.65 -2.95
CA ILE A 30 4.72 5.45 -3.76
C ILE A 30 4.46 5.75 -5.24
N LYS A 31 3.32 6.37 -5.56
CA LYS A 31 2.95 6.68 -6.95
C LYS A 31 3.87 7.74 -7.57
N ALA A 32 4.19 8.80 -6.84
CA ALA A 32 5.09 9.86 -7.27
C ALA A 32 6.50 9.32 -7.58
N LYS A 33 7.05 8.46 -6.72
CA LYS A 33 8.35 7.80 -6.97
C LYS A 33 8.34 6.94 -8.22
N ARG A 34 7.27 6.18 -8.44
CA ARG A 34 7.11 5.33 -9.63
C ARG A 34 7.05 6.15 -10.91
N LEU A 35 6.30 7.26 -10.91
CA LEU A 35 6.24 8.16 -12.07
C LEU A 35 7.59 8.86 -12.29
N ARG A 36 8.31 9.20 -11.21
CA ARG A 36 9.65 9.78 -11.30
C ARG A 36 10.67 8.80 -11.88
N SER A 37 10.60 7.51 -11.53
CA SER A 37 11.45 6.48 -12.14
C SER A 37 11.14 6.20 -13.61
N LEU A 38 9.94 6.56 -14.07
CA LEU A 38 9.56 6.55 -15.50
C LEU A 38 10.03 7.79 -16.26
N GLY A 39 10.79 8.69 -15.61
CA GLY A 39 11.36 9.88 -16.24
C GLY A 39 10.47 11.12 -16.24
N MET A 40 9.28 11.07 -15.64
CA MET A 40 8.39 12.23 -15.57
C MET A 40 8.98 13.34 -14.69
N SER A 41 8.77 14.61 -15.08
CA SER A 41 9.13 15.78 -14.27
C SER A 41 8.21 15.93 -13.06
N TYR A 42 8.64 16.67 -12.04
CA TYR A 42 7.80 16.89 -10.85
C TYR A 42 6.50 17.63 -11.19
N GLN A 43 6.54 18.58 -12.12
CA GLN A 43 5.36 19.27 -12.63
C GLN A 43 4.38 18.32 -13.33
N GLN A 44 4.85 17.45 -14.22
CA GLN A 44 3.99 16.47 -14.91
C GLN A 44 3.34 15.49 -13.93
N ILE A 45 4.06 15.10 -12.88
CA ILE A 45 3.53 14.24 -11.82
C ILE A 45 2.48 14.99 -10.99
N ALA A 46 2.73 16.26 -10.70
CA ALA A 46 1.82 17.12 -9.95
C ALA A 46 0.47 17.27 -10.68
N GLU A 47 0.52 17.52 -11.99
CA GLU A 47 -0.65 17.55 -12.87
C GLU A 47 -1.38 16.19 -12.90
N SER A 48 -0.65 15.10 -13.09
CA SER A 48 -1.23 13.74 -13.15
C SER A 48 -1.90 13.30 -11.83
N LEU A 49 -1.39 13.79 -10.69
CA LEU A 49 -1.91 13.45 -9.37
C LEU A 49 -2.85 14.52 -8.80
N ASN A 50 -3.10 15.61 -9.54
CA ASN A 50 -3.88 16.77 -9.12
C ASN A 50 -3.44 17.32 -7.75
N THR A 51 -2.14 17.60 -7.62
CA THR A 51 -1.50 18.10 -6.39
C THR A 51 -0.46 19.16 -6.74
N SER A 52 0.02 19.92 -5.76
CA SER A 52 1.12 20.87 -5.97
C SER A 52 2.45 20.17 -6.20
N GLU A 53 3.32 20.81 -6.99
CA GLU A 53 4.69 20.33 -7.25
C GLU A 53 5.49 20.19 -5.95
N ALA A 54 5.35 21.15 -5.02
CA ALA A 54 6.00 21.09 -3.72
C ALA A 54 5.66 19.81 -2.93
N THR A 55 4.40 19.35 -3.04
CA THR A 55 3.95 18.10 -2.42
C THR A 55 4.62 16.90 -3.08
N ILE A 56 4.75 16.90 -4.42
CA ILE A 56 5.44 15.83 -5.14
C ILE A 56 6.92 15.77 -4.79
N VAL A 57 7.60 16.91 -4.69
CA VAL A 57 9.02 16.96 -4.28
C VAL A 57 9.20 16.34 -2.90
N ARG A 58 8.34 16.69 -1.94
CA ARG A 58 8.34 16.09 -0.59
C ARG A 58 7.99 14.59 -0.64
N ALA A 59 7.02 14.20 -1.46
CA ALA A 59 6.57 12.83 -1.59
C ALA A 59 7.65 11.91 -2.21
N CYS A 60 8.42 12.41 -3.17
CA CYS A 60 9.57 11.69 -3.74
C CYS A 60 10.72 11.52 -2.74
N LYS A 61 10.95 12.52 -1.87
CA LYS A 61 11.99 12.48 -0.82
C LYS A 61 11.57 11.70 0.43
N TYR A 62 10.29 11.43 0.61
CA TYR A 62 9.77 10.71 1.77
C TYR A 62 10.38 9.31 1.88
N LYS A 63 11.15 9.05 2.93
CA LYS A 63 11.59 7.70 3.30
C LYS A 63 10.61 7.17 4.34
N LYS A 64 10.02 6.00 4.08
CA LYS A 64 9.21 5.30 5.07
C LYS A 64 10.21 4.84 6.15
N LEU A 65 10.08 5.38 7.36
CA LEU A 65 10.74 4.84 8.56
C LEU A 65 10.19 3.44 8.85
#